data_AF-A0A353RV56-F1
#
_entry.id   AF-A0A353RV56-F1
#
_cell.length_a   1.000
_cell.length_b   1.000
_cell.length_c   1.000
_cell.angle_alpha   90.00
_cell.angle_beta   90.00
_cell.angle_gamma   90.00
#
_symmetry.space_group_name_H-M   'P 1'
#
loop_
_entity.id
_entity.type
_entity.pdbx_description
1 polymer ?
#
loop_
_entity_poly.entity_id
_entity_poly.type
_entity_poly.pdbx_seq_one_letter_code
_entity_poly.pdbx_strand_id
1 'polypeptide(L)'
;MNKKKAILYSIILFELVSVFNLRRSIDAQRKVARIEYLPPNANVLRLAANESSQKEIEIFLNPPVEFDYLSKKEIYDLRKQYVAQHKDLVQGDYEPLDAVFGRIEDGKPWWGLRGQFCYGNGDRSIDGLSEESRFIANPFHLLYLIEGKAYIKEPCFPVYPRPYKLLWSINEPKAVAKYNLSEFYKDKDFVGHYRSYDSFVFERMNAIDFGYNYIFIDPSRSKKVKPISDSRVLKEVCYLRGFIHLGGSCGYPGKCNNGSPYQPELYFQISELPAKVYCKLWKKRPNSKNDKADFIFVVELD
;
A
#
# COMPACT_ATOMS: atom_id res chain seq x y z
N MET A 1 -62.27 2.60 9.87
CA MET A 1 -61.17 1.60 9.92
C MET A 1 -60.64 1.57 11.35
N ASN A 2 -60.62 0.39 11.99
CA ASN A 2 -60.54 0.24 13.45
C ASN A 2 -59.13 0.55 13.99
N LYS A 3 -58.97 1.49 14.94
CA LYS A 3 -57.66 1.92 15.49
C LYS A 3 -56.75 0.76 15.93
N LYS A 4 -57.35 -0.34 16.41
CA LYS A 4 -56.61 -1.56 16.77
C LYS A 4 -55.93 -2.26 15.59
N LYS A 5 -56.54 -2.24 14.40
CA LYS A 5 -55.92 -2.81 13.18
C LYS A 5 -54.72 -1.98 12.73
N ALA A 6 -54.82 -0.65 12.78
CA ALA A 6 -53.73 0.24 12.39
C ALA A 6 -52.47 0.05 13.27
N ILE A 7 -52.64 -0.10 14.59
CA ILE A 7 -51.53 -0.36 15.51
C ILE A 7 -50.86 -1.71 15.23
N LEU A 8 -51.65 -2.75 14.96
CA LEU A 8 -51.12 -4.09 14.65
C LEU A 8 -50.31 -4.09 13.35
N TYR A 9 -50.77 -3.39 12.30
CA TYR A 9 -50.01 -3.26 11.05
C TYR A 9 -48.69 -2.50 11.25
N SER A 10 -48.67 -1.44 12.06
CA SER A 10 -47.44 -0.69 12.34
C SER A 10 -46.39 -1.53 13.10
N ILE A 11 -46.82 -2.38 14.03
CA ILE A 11 -45.91 -3.27 14.78
C ILE A 11 -45.32 -4.33 13.85
N ILE A 12 -46.14 -4.97 13.01
CA ILE A 12 -45.68 -5.99 12.06
C ILE A 12 -44.70 -5.38 11.04
N LEU A 13 -44.99 -4.17 10.54
CA LEU A 13 -44.09 -3.47 9.61
C LEU A 13 -42.75 -3.12 10.27
N PHE A 14 -42.75 -2.73 11.54
CA PHE A 14 -41.53 -2.40 12.29
C PHE A 14 -40.65 -3.63 12.53
N GLU A 15 -41.24 -4.77 12.87
CA GLU A 15 -40.49 -6.03 13.04
C GLU A 15 -39.94 -6.55 11.70
N LEU A 16 -40.72 -6.49 10.62
CA LEU A 16 -40.26 -6.91 9.29
C LEU A 16 -39.09 -6.05 8.79
N VAL A 17 -39.13 -4.74 9.00
CA VAL A 17 -38.01 -3.83 8.67
C VAL A 17 -36.79 -4.11 9.54
N SER A 18 -36.98 -4.41 10.83
CA SER A 18 -35.89 -4.75 11.75
C SER A 18 -35.21 -6.07 11.37
N VAL A 19 -35.98 -7.11 11.02
CA VAL A 19 -35.46 -8.40 10.55
C VAL A 19 -34.78 -8.26 9.19
N PHE A 20 -35.31 -7.43 8.28
CA PHE A 20 -34.70 -7.17 6.97
C PHE A 20 -33.37 -6.42 7.09
N ASN A 21 -33.28 -5.44 8.00
CA ASN A 21 -32.04 -4.71 8.29
C ASN A 21 -31.01 -5.60 9.00
N LEU A 22 -31.45 -6.49 9.91
CA LEU A 22 -30.57 -7.46 10.56
C LEU A 22 -30.01 -8.47 9.56
N ARG A 23 -30.83 -8.97 8.62
CA ARG A 23 -30.35 -9.83 7.52
C ARG A 23 -29.37 -9.11 6.61
N ARG A 24 -29.62 -7.86 6.23
CA ARG A 24 -28.66 -7.06 5.44
C ARG A 24 -27.34 -6.84 6.18
N SER A 25 -27.38 -6.62 7.49
CA SER A 25 -26.17 -6.49 8.32
C SER A 25 -25.40 -7.82 8.41
N ILE A 26 -26.10 -8.94 8.60
CA ILE A 26 -25.50 -10.29 8.63
C ILE A 26 -24.94 -10.67 7.25
N ASP A 27 -25.62 -10.32 6.16
CA ASP A 27 -25.14 -10.60 4.79
C ASP A 27 -23.97 -9.67 4.39
N ALA A 28 -23.95 -8.43 4.88
CA ALA A 28 -22.82 -7.53 4.75
C ALA A 28 -21.61 -8.04 5.56
N GLN A 29 -21.82 -8.55 6.78
CA GLN A 29 -20.78 -9.17 7.59
C GLN A 29 -20.31 -10.52 7.02
N ARG A 30 -21.19 -11.32 6.42
CA ARG A 30 -20.85 -12.57 5.73
C ARG A 30 -20.10 -12.33 4.41
N LYS A 31 -20.35 -11.22 3.70
CA LYS A 31 -19.54 -10.80 2.55
C LYS A 31 -18.12 -10.36 2.94
N VAL A 32 -17.90 -9.93 4.18
CA VAL A 32 -16.57 -9.55 4.71
C VAL A 32 -15.78 -10.78 5.20
N ALA A 33 -16.40 -11.96 5.30
CA ALA A 33 -15.81 -13.18 5.84
C ALA A 33 -15.48 -14.26 4.79
N ARG A 34 -15.26 -13.90 3.52
CA ARG A 34 -14.42 -14.75 2.65
C ARG A 34 -12.97 -14.45 2.98
N ILE A 35 -12.40 -15.24 3.88
CA ILE A 35 -10.97 -15.44 3.98
C ILE A 35 -10.58 -16.04 2.62
N GLU A 36 -10.22 -15.19 1.66
CA GLU A 36 -9.50 -15.62 0.48
C GLU A 36 -8.17 -16.16 0.99
N TYR A 37 -8.06 -17.49 1.01
CA TYR A 37 -6.79 -18.18 1.08
C TYR A 37 -5.90 -17.59 -0.03
N LEU A 38 -4.88 -16.85 0.36
CA LEU A 38 -3.86 -16.40 -0.57
C LEU A 38 -3.17 -17.64 -1.17
N PRO A 39 -2.89 -17.64 -2.49
CA PRO A 39 -2.46 -18.83 -3.18
C PRO A 39 -1.09 -19.34 -2.69
N PRO A 40 -0.83 -20.65 -2.77
CA PRO A 40 0.41 -21.31 -2.31
C PRO A 40 1.71 -20.96 -3.08
N ASN A 41 1.76 -19.83 -3.80
CA ASN A 41 2.86 -19.43 -4.69
C ASN A 41 3.44 -18.05 -4.31
N ALA A 42 3.69 -17.79 -3.02
CA ALA A 42 4.33 -16.55 -2.61
C ALA A 42 5.84 -16.60 -2.89
N ASN A 43 6.38 -15.56 -3.51
CA ASN A 43 7.82 -15.38 -3.64
C ASN A 43 8.44 -15.37 -2.24
N VAL A 44 9.57 -16.05 -2.05
CA VAL A 44 10.20 -16.21 -0.73
C VAL A 44 11.50 -15.44 -0.68
N LEU A 45 11.60 -14.52 0.29
CA LEU A 45 12.86 -13.86 0.61
C LEU A 45 13.80 -14.85 1.29
N ARG A 46 15.07 -14.85 0.86
CA ARG A 46 16.15 -15.63 1.43
C ARG A 46 16.91 -14.80 2.46
N LEU A 47 17.22 -15.40 3.60
CA LEU A 47 18.25 -14.90 4.50
C LEU A 47 19.57 -15.58 4.16
N ALA A 48 20.68 -14.85 4.22
CA ALA A 48 21.99 -15.43 4.10
C ALA A 48 22.21 -16.42 5.25
N ALA A 49 22.89 -17.53 4.96
CA ALA A 49 23.41 -18.39 6.03
C ALA A 49 24.44 -17.59 6.83
N ASN A 50 24.55 -17.87 8.13
CA ASN A 50 25.31 -17.13 9.17
C ASN A 50 26.84 -16.95 8.93
N GLU A 51 27.34 -17.10 7.72
CA GLU A 51 28.76 -17.13 7.37
C GLU A 51 29.29 -15.81 6.80
N SER A 52 28.42 -14.84 6.48
CA SER A 52 28.87 -13.53 5.97
C SER A 52 29.22 -12.57 7.12
N SER A 53 30.40 -11.95 7.01
CA SER A 53 30.86 -10.88 7.92
C SER A 53 30.13 -9.55 7.70
N GLN A 54 29.58 -9.35 6.49
CA GLN A 54 28.71 -8.22 6.19
C GLN A 54 27.38 -8.42 6.91
N LYS A 55 26.87 -7.41 7.63
CA LYS A 55 25.60 -7.51 8.35
C LYS A 55 24.43 -6.92 7.59
N GLU A 56 24.70 -5.95 6.73
CA GLU A 56 23.72 -5.22 5.95
C GLU A 56 24.24 -4.93 4.54
N ILE A 57 23.34 -4.94 3.56
CA ILE A 57 23.59 -4.49 2.20
C ILE A 57 22.70 -3.27 1.91
N GLU A 58 23.20 -2.36 1.10
CA GLU A 58 22.38 -1.26 0.58
C GLU A 58 21.76 -1.69 -0.75
N ILE A 59 20.45 -1.55 -0.85
CA ILE A 59 19.69 -1.85 -2.07
C ILE A 59 19.53 -0.54 -2.85
N PHE A 60 19.91 -0.59 -4.12
CA PHE A 60 19.74 0.55 -5.01
C PHE A 60 18.25 0.84 -5.24
N LEU A 61 17.87 2.11 -5.14
CA LEU A 61 16.52 2.57 -5.40
C LEU A 61 16.41 3.05 -6.85
N ASN A 62 15.80 2.23 -7.70
CA ASN A 62 15.57 2.55 -9.10
C ASN A 62 14.66 3.78 -9.24
N PRO A 63 14.98 4.72 -10.15
CA PRO A 63 14.11 5.86 -10.43
C PRO A 63 12.79 5.39 -11.05
N PRO A 64 11.73 6.22 -10.99
CA PRO A 64 10.49 5.96 -11.72
C PRO A 64 10.77 5.85 -13.23
N VAL A 65 9.93 5.09 -13.94
CA VAL A 65 10.01 4.89 -15.39
C VAL A 65 8.61 4.94 -15.99
N GLU A 66 8.53 5.06 -17.32
CA GLU A 66 7.25 5.10 -18.04
C GLU A 66 6.73 3.69 -18.34
N PHE A 67 5.45 3.46 -18.08
CA PHE A 67 4.72 2.22 -18.34
C PHE A 67 3.50 2.41 -19.25
N ASP A 68 3.19 3.64 -19.63
CA ASP A 68 2.09 3.94 -20.53
C ASP A 68 2.14 3.07 -21.79
N TYR A 69 1.01 2.41 -22.06
CA TYR A 69 0.77 1.58 -23.22
C TYR A 69 1.64 0.31 -23.33
N LEU A 70 2.45 -0.01 -22.32
CA LEU A 70 3.10 -1.31 -22.25
C LEU A 70 2.07 -2.43 -22.04
N SER A 71 2.42 -3.62 -22.51
CA SER A 71 1.70 -4.85 -22.18
C SER A 71 2.02 -5.31 -20.76
N LYS A 72 1.11 -6.04 -20.14
CA LYS A 72 1.30 -6.74 -18.87
C LYS A 72 2.54 -7.65 -18.92
N LYS A 73 2.81 -8.30 -20.05
CA LYS A 73 4.01 -9.12 -20.23
C LYS A 73 5.27 -8.26 -20.06
N GLU A 74 5.33 -7.10 -20.70
CA GLU A 74 6.48 -6.18 -20.56
C GLU A 74 6.64 -5.71 -19.11
N ILE A 75 5.55 -5.40 -18.42
CA ILE A 75 5.58 -5.06 -16.99
C ILE A 75 6.10 -6.22 -16.14
N TYR A 76 5.70 -7.46 -16.44
CA TYR A 76 6.16 -8.65 -15.74
C TYR A 76 7.66 -8.87 -15.98
N ASP A 77 8.11 -8.72 -17.22
CA ASP A 77 9.51 -8.86 -17.59
C ASP A 77 10.38 -7.80 -16.90
N LEU A 78 9.93 -6.54 -16.87
CA LEU A 78 10.58 -5.47 -16.12
C LEU A 78 10.66 -5.81 -14.63
N ARG A 79 9.55 -6.23 -14.03
CA ARG A 79 9.50 -6.61 -12.62
C ARG A 79 10.49 -7.75 -12.31
N LYS A 80 10.57 -8.77 -13.15
CA LYS A 80 11.55 -9.86 -13.03
C LYS A 80 12.98 -9.35 -13.14
N GLN A 81 13.26 -8.43 -14.05
CA GLN A 81 14.58 -7.80 -14.19
C GLN A 81 14.97 -7.05 -12.91
N TYR A 82 14.07 -6.26 -12.33
CA TYR A 82 14.33 -5.55 -11.07
C TYR A 82 14.55 -6.49 -9.89
N VAL A 83 13.84 -7.63 -9.81
CA VAL A 83 14.10 -8.65 -8.79
C VAL A 83 15.46 -9.31 -9.01
N ALA A 84 15.83 -9.58 -10.26
CA ALA A 84 17.10 -10.22 -10.61
C ALA A 84 18.33 -9.40 -10.21
N GLN A 85 18.20 -8.08 -10.04
CA GLN A 85 19.28 -7.21 -9.52
C GLN A 85 19.77 -7.63 -8.12
N HIS A 86 18.91 -8.28 -7.33
CA HIS A 86 19.25 -8.86 -6.02
C HIS A 86 18.69 -10.29 -5.89
N LYS A 87 18.96 -11.13 -6.89
CA LYS A 87 18.50 -12.53 -6.94
C LYS A 87 18.95 -13.36 -5.73
N ASP A 88 20.06 -12.99 -5.11
CA ASP A 88 20.61 -13.56 -3.88
C ASP A 88 19.66 -13.40 -2.67
N LEU A 89 18.78 -12.41 -2.69
CA LEU A 89 17.73 -12.21 -1.68
C LEU A 89 16.45 -12.99 -1.94
N VAL A 90 16.36 -13.74 -3.03
CA VAL A 90 15.15 -14.49 -3.42
C VAL A 90 15.44 -15.97 -3.54
N GLN A 91 14.58 -16.79 -2.93
CA GLN A 91 14.64 -18.24 -3.05
C GLN A 91 13.91 -18.70 -4.32
N GLY A 92 14.59 -19.52 -5.12
CA GLY A 92 14.03 -20.07 -6.35
C GLY A 92 13.79 -18.98 -7.40
N ASP A 93 12.96 -19.29 -8.39
CA ASP A 93 12.59 -18.34 -9.45
C ASP A 93 11.43 -17.44 -9.04
N TYR A 94 11.56 -16.17 -9.41
CA TYR A 94 10.60 -15.14 -9.09
C TYR A 94 9.56 -15.05 -10.20
N GLU A 95 8.29 -15.05 -9.82
CA GLU A 95 7.16 -14.78 -10.70
C GLU A 95 6.27 -13.70 -10.07
N PRO A 96 5.90 -12.62 -10.80
CA PRO A 96 4.96 -11.64 -10.30
C PRO A 96 3.67 -12.29 -9.81
N LEU A 97 3.28 -12.03 -8.57
CA LEU A 97 2.08 -12.64 -8.00
C LEU A 97 0.82 -12.17 -8.73
N ASP A 98 0.07 -13.10 -9.33
CA ASP A 98 -1.17 -12.80 -10.07
C ASP A 98 -2.22 -12.05 -9.23
N ALA A 99 -2.30 -12.35 -7.92
CA ALA A 99 -3.18 -11.64 -7.00
C ALA A 99 -2.88 -10.12 -6.90
N VAL A 100 -1.64 -9.71 -7.22
CA VAL A 100 -1.19 -8.31 -7.20
C VAL A 100 -1.17 -7.73 -8.61
N PHE A 101 -0.60 -8.46 -9.58
CA PHE A 101 -0.30 -7.92 -10.92
C PHE A 101 -1.17 -8.52 -12.04
N GLY A 102 -2.02 -9.50 -11.77
CA GLY A 102 -2.79 -10.26 -12.77
C GLY A 102 -3.79 -9.42 -13.56
N ARG A 103 -4.27 -8.34 -12.93
CA ARG A 103 -5.34 -7.46 -13.46
C ARG A 103 -4.81 -6.20 -14.15
N ILE A 104 -3.51 -6.15 -14.46
CA ILE A 104 -2.97 -5.15 -15.38
C ILE A 104 -3.58 -5.39 -16.77
N GLU A 105 -4.06 -4.31 -17.38
CA GLU A 105 -4.61 -4.31 -18.73
C GLU A 105 -3.59 -3.76 -19.72
N ASP A 106 -3.42 -4.46 -20.84
CA ASP A 106 -2.44 -4.15 -21.88
C ASP A 106 -2.79 -2.85 -22.62
N GLY A 107 -1.78 -2.08 -23.02
CA GLY A 107 -1.99 -0.91 -23.88
C GLY A 107 -2.79 0.20 -23.20
N LYS A 108 -2.84 0.21 -21.86
CA LYS A 108 -3.50 1.23 -21.06
C LYS A 108 -2.48 2.20 -20.46
N PRO A 109 -2.85 3.47 -20.30
CA PRO A 109 -2.00 4.42 -19.58
C PRO A 109 -2.04 4.12 -18.07
N TRP A 110 -1.18 4.79 -17.32
CA TRP A 110 -1.06 4.72 -15.87
C TRP A 110 -1.30 6.09 -15.25
N TRP A 111 -1.47 6.18 -13.93
CA TRP A 111 -1.34 7.48 -13.28
C TRP A 111 0.08 8.01 -13.52
N GLY A 112 0.20 9.20 -14.09
CA GLY A 112 1.49 9.86 -14.24
C GLY A 112 1.85 10.62 -12.96
N LEU A 113 3.12 10.66 -12.58
CA LEU A 113 3.58 11.41 -11.40
C LEU A 113 3.24 12.90 -11.52
N ARG A 114 3.33 13.48 -12.72
CA ARG A 114 2.91 14.87 -12.92
C ARG A 114 1.39 14.95 -12.90
N GLY A 115 0.69 14.04 -13.56
CA GLY A 115 -0.77 13.97 -13.49
C GLY A 115 -1.30 13.95 -12.05
N GLN A 116 -0.79 13.05 -11.21
CA GLN A 116 -1.24 12.90 -9.83
C GLN A 116 -0.89 14.10 -8.95
N PHE A 117 0.33 14.63 -9.04
CA PHE A 117 0.81 15.65 -8.11
C PHE A 117 0.68 17.09 -8.63
N CYS A 118 0.17 17.30 -9.85
CA CYS A 118 -0.02 18.61 -10.45
C CYS A 118 -1.40 18.85 -11.06
N TYR A 119 -1.96 17.88 -11.77
CA TYR A 119 -3.13 18.10 -12.62
C TYR A 119 -4.40 17.44 -12.10
N GLY A 120 -4.26 16.52 -11.15
CA GLY A 120 -5.36 15.72 -10.64
C GLY A 120 -5.94 14.79 -11.70
N ASN A 121 -7.18 14.39 -11.47
CA ASN A 121 -7.91 13.53 -12.39
C ASN A 121 -8.37 14.30 -13.65
N GLY A 122 -8.28 13.67 -14.82
CA GLY A 122 -8.69 14.20 -16.11
C GLY A 122 -7.74 13.81 -17.23
N ASP A 123 -7.79 14.54 -18.35
CA ASP A 123 -7.01 14.23 -19.56
C ASP A 123 -5.49 14.29 -19.34
N ARG A 124 -5.05 15.01 -18.32
CA ARG A 124 -3.64 15.18 -17.95
C ARG A 124 -3.17 14.31 -16.79
N SER A 125 -4.05 13.43 -16.30
CA SER A 125 -3.74 12.52 -15.19
C SER A 125 -2.64 11.50 -15.50
N ILE A 126 -2.36 11.28 -16.78
CA ILE A 126 -1.31 10.38 -17.27
C ILE A 126 0.02 11.10 -17.52
N ASP A 127 0.08 12.43 -17.31
CA ASP A 127 1.28 13.20 -17.62
C ASP A 127 2.47 12.78 -16.73
N GLY A 128 3.63 12.54 -17.36
CA GLY A 128 4.88 12.19 -16.69
C GLY A 128 4.97 10.72 -16.31
N LEU A 129 6.16 10.31 -15.84
CA LEU A 129 6.47 8.90 -15.53
C LEU A 129 5.40 8.25 -14.66
N SER A 130 5.08 6.98 -14.92
CA SER A 130 4.02 6.26 -14.21
C SER A 130 4.29 6.19 -12.70
N GLU A 131 3.27 6.42 -11.88
CA GLU A 131 3.40 6.45 -10.43
C GLU A 131 3.79 5.08 -9.88
N GLU A 132 3.12 4.02 -10.34
CA GLU A 132 3.32 2.67 -9.80
C GLU A 132 4.71 2.11 -10.14
N SER A 133 5.41 2.71 -11.11
CA SER A 133 6.81 2.38 -11.41
C SER A 133 7.73 2.56 -10.22
N ARG A 134 7.41 3.49 -9.30
CA ARG A 134 8.15 3.65 -8.03
C ARG A 134 8.20 2.35 -7.23
N PHE A 135 7.16 1.54 -7.32
CA PHE A 135 6.99 0.33 -6.53
C PHE A 135 7.39 -0.92 -7.32
N ILE A 136 6.96 -0.99 -8.59
CA ILE A 136 7.28 -2.11 -9.49
C ILE A 136 8.80 -2.18 -9.73
N ALA A 137 9.47 -1.04 -9.90
CA ALA A 137 10.91 -0.98 -10.12
C ALA A 137 11.76 -1.27 -8.87
N ASN A 138 11.14 -1.40 -7.70
CA ASN A 138 11.84 -1.50 -6.41
C ASN A 138 11.27 -2.62 -5.53
N PRO A 139 11.39 -3.89 -5.96
CA PRO A 139 10.77 -5.04 -5.30
C PRO A 139 11.09 -5.20 -3.82
N PHE A 140 12.30 -4.85 -3.42
CA PHE A 140 12.79 -5.02 -2.05
C PHE A 140 12.43 -3.85 -1.12
N HIS A 141 11.74 -2.83 -1.62
CA HIS A 141 11.11 -1.84 -0.77
C HIS A 141 9.68 -2.28 -0.47
N LEU A 142 9.52 -3.07 0.60
CA LEU A 142 8.27 -3.78 0.88
C LEU A 142 7.08 -2.86 1.22
N LEU A 143 7.35 -1.72 1.87
CA LEU A 143 6.35 -0.76 2.30
C LEU A 143 6.75 0.68 1.92
N TYR A 144 6.08 1.27 0.94
CA TYR A 144 6.33 2.64 0.48
C TYR A 144 5.47 3.66 1.20
N LEU A 145 6.06 4.73 1.72
CA LEU A 145 5.30 5.83 2.30
C LEU A 145 4.61 6.63 1.17
N ILE A 146 3.27 6.71 1.19
CA ILE A 146 2.51 7.46 0.20
C ILE A 146 1.49 8.41 0.86
N GLU A 147 1.11 9.44 0.10
CA GLU A 147 -0.08 10.26 0.38
C GLU A 147 -1.24 9.77 -0.48
N GLY A 148 -2.40 9.53 0.12
CA GLY A 148 -3.59 9.06 -0.61
C GLY A 148 -4.35 10.15 -1.36
N LYS A 149 -3.65 11.13 -1.96
CA LYS A 149 -4.24 12.34 -2.56
C LYS A 149 -3.67 12.61 -3.95
N ALA A 150 -4.50 13.17 -4.81
CA ALA A 150 -4.09 13.84 -6.04
C ALA A 150 -4.27 15.35 -5.86
N TYR A 151 -3.41 16.13 -6.52
CA TYR A 151 -3.32 17.58 -6.35
C TYR A 151 -3.58 18.29 -7.67
N ILE A 152 -4.22 19.46 -7.60
CA ILE A 152 -4.42 20.37 -8.73
C ILE A 152 -3.72 21.68 -8.38
N LYS A 153 -2.58 21.92 -9.01
CA LYS A 153 -1.74 23.08 -8.75
C LYS A 153 -0.82 23.36 -9.94
N GLU A 154 -0.79 24.61 -10.39
CA GLU A 154 0.14 25.06 -11.42
C GLU A 154 0.70 26.47 -11.09
N PRO A 155 1.98 26.76 -11.41
CA PRO A 155 3.02 25.80 -11.80
C PRO A 155 3.40 24.87 -10.63
N CYS A 156 3.92 23.69 -10.93
CA CYS A 156 4.26 22.65 -9.95
C CYS A 156 5.31 21.69 -10.51
N PHE A 157 5.90 20.89 -9.63
CA PHE A 157 6.60 19.67 -9.97
C PHE A 157 6.05 18.53 -9.11
N PRO A 158 6.23 17.25 -9.48
CA PRO A 158 5.77 16.14 -8.67
C PRO A 158 6.41 16.16 -7.28
N VAL A 159 5.61 16.28 -6.22
CA VAL A 159 6.07 16.23 -4.82
C VAL A 159 5.44 15.03 -4.13
N TYR A 160 6.28 14.07 -3.74
CA TYR A 160 5.89 12.86 -3.03
C TYR A 160 6.99 12.42 -2.07
N PRO A 161 6.69 11.63 -1.02
CA PRO A 161 7.72 11.13 -0.12
C PRO A 161 8.71 10.24 -0.87
N ARG A 162 10.00 10.64 -0.90
CA ARG A 162 11.06 9.90 -1.58
C ARG A 162 11.96 9.19 -0.57
N PRO A 163 12.10 7.86 -0.65
CA PRO A 163 13.17 7.20 0.08
C PRO A 163 14.50 7.60 -0.55
N TYR A 164 15.51 7.88 0.28
CA TYR A 164 16.87 8.11 -0.19
C TYR A 164 17.80 6.94 0.10
N LYS A 165 17.36 5.99 0.93
CA LYS A 165 18.17 4.83 1.32
C LYS A 165 17.31 3.61 1.66
N LEU A 166 17.78 2.43 1.27
CA LEU A 166 17.20 1.15 1.66
C LEU A 166 18.31 0.19 2.12
N LEU A 167 18.27 -0.18 3.40
CA LEU A 167 19.23 -1.10 4.03
C LEU A 167 18.54 -2.43 4.31
N TRP A 168 19.15 -3.53 3.88
CA TRP A 168 18.68 -4.89 4.13
C TRP A 168 19.64 -5.61 5.05
N SER A 169 19.10 -6.15 6.15
CA SER A 169 19.85 -7.06 7.00
C SER A 169 19.94 -8.42 6.30
N ILE A 170 21.15 -8.97 6.19
CA ILE A 170 21.32 -10.23 5.45
C ILE A 170 21.06 -11.47 6.33
N ASN A 171 21.24 -11.34 7.65
CA ASN A 171 21.11 -12.45 8.61
C ASN A 171 19.83 -12.35 9.45
N GLU A 172 19.07 -11.27 9.31
CA GLU A 172 17.82 -11.02 10.02
C GLU A 172 16.74 -10.66 9.00
N PRO A 173 15.48 -11.09 9.19
CA PRO A 173 14.38 -10.69 8.31
C PRO A 173 13.98 -9.24 8.63
N LYS A 174 14.83 -8.30 8.23
CA LYS A 174 14.70 -6.90 8.56
C LYS A 174 15.24 -6.02 7.44
N ALA A 175 14.51 -4.94 7.16
CA ALA A 175 14.98 -3.85 6.32
C ALA A 175 14.65 -2.49 6.94
N VAL A 176 15.42 -1.47 6.55
CA VAL A 176 15.24 -0.07 6.97
C VAL A 176 15.20 0.82 5.72
N ALA A 177 14.08 1.50 5.50
CA ALA A 177 13.95 2.54 4.49
C ALA A 177 14.08 3.92 5.17
N LYS A 178 14.89 4.81 4.60
CA LYS A 178 15.06 6.17 5.09
C LYS A 178 14.47 7.19 4.13
N TYR A 179 13.76 8.16 4.66
CA TYR A 179 13.11 9.24 3.91
C TYR A 179 13.52 10.59 4.48
N ASN A 180 13.67 11.58 3.60
CA ASN A 180 13.86 12.98 3.99
C ASN A 180 12.50 13.68 3.93
N LEU A 181 11.72 13.53 5.00
CA LEU A 181 10.38 14.09 5.07
C LEU A 181 10.43 15.60 5.33
N SER A 182 11.50 16.09 5.95
CA SER A 182 11.81 17.52 6.08
C SER A 182 11.91 18.23 4.72
N GLU A 183 12.63 17.64 3.76
CA GLU A 183 12.73 18.17 2.39
C GLU A 183 11.40 18.06 1.65
N PHE A 184 10.73 16.91 1.74
CA PHE A 184 9.39 16.73 1.18
C PHE A 184 8.39 17.80 1.66
N TYR A 185 8.40 18.16 2.95
CA TYR A 185 7.54 19.21 3.47
C TYR A 185 7.92 20.61 2.98
N LYS A 186 9.20 20.88 2.71
CA LYS A 186 9.65 22.14 2.08
C LYS A 186 9.17 22.22 0.63
N ASP A 187 9.28 21.12 -0.12
CA ASP A 187 8.79 21.02 -1.49
C ASP A 187 7.27 21.24 -1.54
N LYS A 188 6.52 20.63 -0.61
CA LYS A 188 5.06 20.83 -0.52
C LYS A 188 4.68 22.27 -0.28
N ASP A 189 5.37 22.96 0.63
CA ASP A 189 5.14 24.39 0.86
C ASP A 189 5.47 25.23 -0.36
N PHE A 190 6.58 24.92 -1.02
CA PHE A 190 7.03 25.64 -2.21
C PHE A 190 5.99 25.56 -3.34
N VAL A 191 5.44 24.37 -3.59
CA VAL A 191 4.37 24.21 -4.59
C VAL A 191 3.00 24.63 -4.06
N GLY A 192 2.86 25.00 -2.78
CA GLY A 192 1.59 25.42 -2.18
C GLY A 192 0.59 24.28 -1.99
N HIS A 193 1.07 23.05 -1.77
CA HIS A 193 0.25 21.92 -1.34
C HIS A 193 -0.08 22.06 0.15
N TYR A 194 -1.38 21.99 0.49
CA TYR A 194 -1.84 22.22 1.84
C TYR A 194 -1.40 21.09 2.80
N ARG A 195 -0.89 21.45 3.99
CA ARG A 195 -0.37 20.53 5.03
C ARG A 195 -1.44 19.95 5.99
N SER A 196 -2.74 20.18 5.80
CA SER A 196 -3.74 19.67 6.76
C SER A 196 -3.73 18.16 6.79
N TYR A 197 -3.24 17.66 7.93
CA TYR A 197 -3.28 16.27 8.32
C TYR A 197 -2.57 15.37 7.31
N ASP A 198 -1.24 15.56 7.17
CA ASP A 198 -0.37 14.65 6.43
C ASP A 198 -0.51 13.25 7.03
N SER A 199 -1.41 12.50 6.40
CA SER A 199 -1.84 11.18 6.77
C SER A 199 -1.26 10.26 5.72
N PHE A 200 -0.37 9.42 6.18
CA PHE A 200 0.35 8.49 5.34
C PHE A 200 -0.30 7.12 5.41
N VAL A 201 -0.15 6.38 4.34
CA VAL A 201 -0.40 4.95 4.29
C VAL A 201 0.79 4.30 3.61
N PHE A 202 0.97 3.00 3.83
CA PHE A 202 1.93 2.25 3.05
C PHE A 202 1.31 1.73 1.77
N GLU A 203 2.00 1.93 0.64
CA GLU A 203 1.82 1.06 -0.50
C GLU A 203 2.56 -0.26 -0.25
N ARG A 204 1.85 -1.38 -0.46
CA ARG A 204 2.19 -2.69 0.10
C ARG A 204 2.22 -3.83 -0.91
N MET A 205 2.10 -3.54 -2.21
CA MET A 205 2.13 -4.55 -3.27
C MET A 205 3.39 -5.42 -3.20
N ASN A 206 4.55 -4.82 -2.89
CA ASN A 206 5.80 -5.56 -2.74
C ASN A 206 5.77 -6.51 -1.55
N ALA A 207 5.23 -6.10 -0.40
CA ALA A 207 5.04 -7.00 0.74
C ALA A 207 4.13 -8.19 0.38
N ILE A 208 3.00 -7.93 -0.30
CA ILE A 208 2.04 -8.97 -0.70
C ILE A 208 2.65 -9.92 -1.75
N ASP A 209 3.41 -9.39 -2.70
CA ASP A 209 4.11 -10.15 -3.75
C ASP A 209 5.13 -11.15 -3.16
N PHE A 210 5.75 -10.81 -2.02
CA PHE A 210 6.59 -11.71 -1.21
C PHE A 210 5.82 -12.49 -0.12
N GLY A 211 4.48 -12.49 -0.21
CA GLY A 211 3.59 -13.28 0.63
C GLY A 211 3.32 -12.72 2.03
N TYR A 212 3.72 -11.49 2.33
CA TYR A 212 3.37 -10.84 3.60
C TYR A 212 1.97 -10.24 3.50
N ASN A 213 1.05 -10.83 4.25
CA ASN A 213 -0.38 -10.57 4.13
C ASN A 213 -0.95 -9.79 5.31
N TYR A 214 -0.15 -9.60 6.37
CA TYR A 214 -0.58 -8.95 7.59
C TYR A 214 0.46 -7.95 8.07
N ILE A 215 -0.01 -6.83 8.61
CA ILE A 215 0.82 -5.74 9.13
C ILE A 215 0.34 -5.28 10.52
N PHE A 216 1.29 -4.85 11.33
CA PHE A 216 1.04 -4.08 12.55
C PHE A 216 2.15 -3.05 12.72
N ILE A 217 1.80 -1.79 12.98
CA ILE A 217 2.76 -0.77 13.39
C ILE A 217 2.88 -0.85 14.91
N ASP A 218 4.04 -1.24 15.41
CA ASP A 218 4.30 -1.42 16.84
C ASP A 218 4.51 -0.04 17.51
N PRO A 219 3.56 0.45 18.32
CA PRO A 219 3.67 1.77 18.93
C PRO A 219 4.79 1.85 19.97
N SER A 220 5.14 0.72 20.61
CA SER A 220 6.20 0.68 21.63
C SER A 220 7.60 0.84 21.03
N ARG A 221 7.75 0.51 19.75
CA ARG A 221 9.00 0.64 18.99
C ARG A 221 9.01 1.81 18.02
N SER A 222 7.86 2.36 17.68
CA SER A 222 7.70 3.55 16.85
C SER A 222 7.95 4.84 17.64
N LYS A 223 8.27 5.93 16.94
CA LYS A 223 8.47 7.27 17.53
C LYS A 223 7.70 8.31 16.73
N LYS A 224 6.92 9.15 17.43
CA LYS A 224 6.16 10.28 16.84
C LYS A 224 5.15 9.85 15.77
N VAL A 225 4.57 8.65 15.92
CA VAL A 225 3.51 8.11 15.05
C VAL A 225 2.20 8.08 15.83
N LYS A 226 1.11 8.57 15.23
CA LYS A 226 -0.23 8.57 15.81
C LYS A 226 -1.25 7.93 14.86
N PRO A 227 -2.25 7.20 15.36
CA PRO A 227 -3.35 6.75 14.53
C PRO A 227 -4.24 7.95 14.14
N ILE A 228 -4.87 7.86 12.97
CA ILE A 228 -6.04 8.69 12.63
C ILE A 228 -7.33 8.01 13.11
N SER A 229 -8.49 8.69 13.10
CA SER A 229 -9.74 8.21 13.73
C SER A 229 -10.09 6.76 13.37
N ASP A 230 -10.01 6.42 12.09
CA ASP A 230 -10.44 5.12 11.55
C ASP A 230 -9.26 4.12 11.45
N SER A 231 -8.06 4.54 11.86
CA SER A 231 -6.86 3.71 11.83
C SER A 231 -6.90 2.61 12.88
N ARG A 232 -6.55 1.41 12.44
CA ARG A 232 -6.44 0.19 13.26
C ARG A 232 -5.02 -0.38 13.28
N VAL A 233 -4.16 0.00 12.34
CA VAL A 233 -2.81 -0.59 12.18
C VAL A 233 -1.87 -0.38 13.37
N LEU A 234 -2.11 0.64 14.22
CA LEU A 234 -1.38 0.82 15.50
C LEU A 234 -2.03 0.09 16.69
N LYS A 235 -3.24 -0.45 16.53
CA LYS A 235 -4.03 -1.05 17.61
C LYS A 235 -4.06 -2.58 17.51
N GLU A 236 -4.18 -3.09 16.29
CA GLU A 236 -4.35 -4.50 15.97
C GLU A 236 -3.69 -4.89 14.64
N VAL A 237 -3.56 -6.19 14.41
CA VAL A 237 -3.02 -6.74 13.16
C VAL A 237 -4.04 -6.57 12.04
N CYS A 238 -3.64 -5.89 10.98
CA CYS A 238 -4.46 -5.62 9.81
C CYS A 238 -4.07 -6.51 8.63
N TYR A 239 -5.05 -6.88 7.81
CA TYR A 239 -4.81 -7.59 6.56
C TYR A 239 -4.42 -6.61 5.44
N LEU A 240 -3.41 -6.98 4.67
CA LEU A 240 -2.93 -6.24 3.53
C LEU A 240 -3.70 -6.66 2.29
N ARG A 241 -4.35 -5.68 1.64
CA ARG A 241 -4.97 -5.81 0.33
C ARG A 241 -4.17 -4.94 -0.62
N GLY A 242 -3.88 -5.37 -1.83
CA GLY A 242 -3.10 -4.55 -2.75
C GLY A 242 -2.98 -5.24 -4.08
N PHE A 243 -3.46 -4.59 -5.13
CA PHE A 243 -3.36 -5.06 -6.49
C PHE A 243 -3.43 -3.88 -7.46
N ILE A 244 -2.88 -4.08 -8.64
CA ILE A 244 -3.00 -3.17 -9.77
C ILE A 244 -4.21 -3.58 -10.60
N HIS A 245 -5.00 -2.62 -11.04
CA HIS A 245 -6.12 -2.87 -11.96
C HIS A 245 -6.35 -1.69 -12.88
N LEU A 246 -7.14 -1.89 -13.93
CA LEU A 246 -7.70 -0.79 -14.72
C LEU A 246 -8.82 -0.09 -13.93
N GLY A 247 -8.53 1.11 -13.42
CA GLY A 247 -9.44 1.91 -12.61
C GLY A 247 -9.77 3.26 -13.24
N GLY A 248 -10.92 3.82 -12.84
CA GLY A 248 -11.38 5.13 -13.32
C GLY A 248 -10.87 6.32 -12.49
N SER A 249 -10.02 6.09 -11.48
CA SER A 249 -9.61 7.12 -10.51
C SER A 249 -8.85 8.27 -11.18
N CYS A 250 -8.08 8.00 -12.24
CA CYS A 250 -7.39 9.02 -13.03
C CYS A 250 -8.32 9.90 -13.87
N GLY A 251 -9.55 9.49 -14.17
CA GLY A 251 -10.45 10.29 -15.02
C GLY A 251 -10.01 10.44 -16.48
N TYR A 252 -8.93 9.78 -16.92
CA TYR A 252 -8.53 9.74 -18.32
C TYR A 252 -9.53 8.92 -19.15
N PRO A 253 -9.88 9.34 -20.39
CA PRO A 253 -10.73 8.56 -21.28
C PRO A 253 -10.22 7.13 -21.49
N GLY A 254 -11.05 6.13 -21.17
CA GLY A 254 -10.64 4.73 -21.31
C GLY A 254 -9.89 4.13 -20.12
N LYS A 255 -9.80 4.85 -18.99
CA LYS A 255 -9.22 4.44 -17.70
C LYS A 255 -7.70 4.25 -17.73
N CYS A 256 -7.09 4.11 -16.56
CA CYS A 256 -5.65 3.84 -16.39
C CYS A 256 -5.42 2.65 -15.46
N ASN A 257 -4.28 1.98 -15.61
CA ASN A 257 -3.77 1.06 -14.61
C ASN A 257 -3.39 1.84 -13.35
N ASN A 258 -3.84 1.39 -12.18
CA ASN A 258 -3.52 2.02 -10.90
C ASN A 258 -3.62 1.05 -9.71
N GLY A 259 -3.01 1.44 -8.58
CA GLY A 259 -3.08 0.73 -7.31
C GLY A 259 -4.44 0.81 -6.59
N SER A 260 -4.84 -0.30 -5.96
CA SER A 260 -6.11 -0.47 -5.23
C SER A 260 -6.01 -1.59 -4.19
N PRO A 261 -6.89 -1.70 -3.18
CA PRO A 261 -7.91 -0.73 -2.78
C PRO A 261 -7.37 0.34 -1.84
N TYR A 262 -8.18 1.39 -1.65
CA TYR A 262 -8.06 2.28 -0.51
C TYR A 262 -8.30 1.49 0.80
N GLN A 263 -7.37 1.60 1.75
CA GLN A 263 -7.43 0.93 3.06
C GLN A 263 -7.31 1.95 4.20
N PRO A 264 -8.40 2.64 4.58
CA PRO A 264 -8.38 3.69 5.61
C PRO A 264 -7.86 3.19 6.96
N GLU A 265 -8.06 1.90 7.25
CA GLU A 265 -7.60 1.28 8.49
C GLU A 265 -6.05 1.24 8.64
N LEU A 266 -5.31 1.44 7.55
CA LEU A 266 -3.85 1.43 7.50
C LEU A 266 -3.21 2.82 7.63
N TYR A 267 -4.01 3.89 7.67
CA TYR A 267 -3.48 5.25 7.70
C TYR A 267 -2.90 5.61 9.08
N PHE A 268 -1.90 6.48 9.10
CA PHE A 268 -1.31 7.02 10.32
C PHE A 268 -0.78 8.44 10.06
N GLN A 269 -0.42 9.14 11.13
CA GLN A 269 0.14 10.49 11.09
C GLN A 269 1.51 10.52 11.75
N ILE A 270 2.36 11.40 11.24
CA ILE A 270 3.64 11.75 11.85
C ILE A 270 3.45 13.05 12.61
N SER A 271 3.66 13.03 13.92
CA SER A 271 3.42 14.22 14.76
C SER A 271 4.59 15.19 14.79
N GLU A 272 5.80 14.71 14.53
CA GLU A 272 7.05 15.49 14.60
C GLU A 272 8.18 14.71 13.93
N LEU A 273 9.20 15.40 13.41
CA LEU A 273 10.44 14.82 12.89
C LEU A 273 11.62 15.07 13.85
N PRO A 274 12.58 14.14 13.99
CA PRO A 274 12.64 12.84 13.31
C PRO A 274 11.62 11.84 13.88
N ALA A 275 11.09 10.98 13.01
CA ALA A 275 10.12 9.95 13.34
C ALA A 275 10.59 8.55 12.93
N LYS A 276 9.94 7.53 13.50
CA LYS A 276 10.23 6.14 13.17
C LYS A 276 8.96 5.31 13.19
N VAL A 277 8.69 4.59 12.11
CA VAL A 277 7.57 3.65 11.99
C VAL A 277 8.14 2.22 12.02
N TYR A 278 7.78 1.44 13.03
CA TYR A 278 8.25 0.07 13.19
C TYR A 278 7.16 -0.92 12.78
N CYS A 279 7.27 -1.50 11.58
CA CYS A 279 6.26 -2.40 11.04
C CYS A 279 6.65 -3.86 11.26
N LYS A 280 5.73 -4.65 11.80
CA LYS A 280 5.78 -6.11 11.84
C LYS A 280 4.95 -6.65 10.68
N LEU A 281 5.53 -7.57 9.92
CA LEU A 281 4.90 -8.23 8.78
C LEU A 281 4.80 -9.74 9.02
N TRP A 282 3.67 -10.33 8.63
CA TRP A 282 3.47 -11.78 8.69
C TRP A 282 2.87 -12.32 7.41
N LYS A 283 3.26 -13.54 7.06
CA LYS A 283 2.69 -14.30 5.95
C LYS A 283 1.33 -14.89 6.30
N LYS A 284 1.17 -15.34 7.55
CA LYS A 284 -0.09 -15.84 8.11
C LYS A 284 -0.57 -14.91 9.22
N ARG A 285 -1.87 -14.93 9.51
CA ARG A 285 -2.40 -14.13 10.62
C ARG A 285 -1.76 -14.63 11.92
N PRO A 286 -1.06 -13.77 12.69
CA PRO A 286 -0.56 -14.15 14.00
C PRO A 286 -1.72 -14.29 15.00
N ASN A 287 -1.49 -15.05 16.08
CA ASN A 287 -2.46 -15.17 17.17
C ASN A 287 -2.52 -13.86 17.98
N SER A 288 -1.41 -13.13 18.03
CA SER A 288 -1.28 -11.85 18.73
C SER A 288 -0.35 -10.88 17.99
N LYS A 289 -0.59 -9.57 18.15
CA LYS A 289 0.31 -8.50 17.67
C LYS A 289 1.72 -8.52 18.30
N ASN A 290 1.86 -9.29 19.38
CA ASN A 290 3.13 -9.49 20.08
C ASN A 290 3.91 -10.70 19.57
N ASP A 291 3.31 -11.54 18.72
CA ASP A 291 4.00 -12.69 18.13
C ASP A 291 5.21 -12.21 17.30
N LYS A 292 6.22 -13.09 17.18
CA LYS A 292 7.39 -12.82 16.34
C LYS A 292 6.94 -12.57 14.91
N ALA A 293 7.42 -11.48 14.31
CA ALA A 293 7.16 -11.16 12.91
C ALA A 293 7.97 -12.07 11.98
N ASP A 294 7.40 -12.37 10.81
CA ASP A 294 8.15 -13.04 9.73
C ASP A 294 9.13 -12.06 9.06
N PHE A 295 8.84 -10.75 9.12
CA PHE A 295 9.74 -9.70 8.68
C PHE A 295 9.48 -8.38 9.43
N ILE A 296 10.54 -7.61 9.66
CA ILE A 296 10.49 -6.28 10.26
C ILE A 296 10.85 -5.25 9.19
N PHE A 297 9.95 -4.32 8.91
CA PHE A 297 10.24 -3.20 8.02
C PHE A 297 10.20 -1.90 8.82
N VAL A 298 11.34 -1.22 8.92
CA VAL A 298 11.45 0.04 9.64
C VAL A 298 11.50 1.18 8.65
N VAL A 299 10.73 2.23 8.91
CA VAL A 299 10.79 3.48 8.17
C VAL A 299 11.33 4.57 9.09
N GLU A 300 12.49 5.12 8.74
CA GLU A 300 13.11 6.25 9.43
C GLU A 300 12.83 7.53 8.64
N LEU A 301 12.36 8.57 9.33
CA LEU A 301 11.88 9.79 8.73
C LEU A 301 12.64 10.97 9.34
N ASP A 302 13.46 11.63 8.53
CA ASP A 302 14.25 12.80 8.91
C ASP A 302 13.60 14.11 8.45
#